data_AF-B4GBP9-F1
#
_entry.id   AF-B4GBP9-F1
#
_cell.length_a   1.000
_cell.length_b   1.000
_cell.length_c   1.000
_cell.angle_alpha   90.00
_cell.angle_beta   90.00
_cell.angle_gamma   90.00
#
_symmetry.space_group_name_H-M   'P 1'
#
loop_
_entity.id
_entity.type
_entity.pdbx_description
1 polymer ?
#
loop_
_entity_poly.entity_id
_entity_poly.type
_entity_poly.pdbx_seq_one_letter_code
_entity_poly.pdbx_strand_id
1 'polypeptide(L)'
;MSGCNDTAICVNGACGIFRITEGYWVEGGKLTLPNETPLSKRAFINCVNQPLCAANTIQSYMYKHGQDCNGDDHIDCLDFGALHKLGNLKCRGELPYIFAKVFNSCLKGKERQAQNADQTPNQVKIKDQSST
;
A
#
# COMPACT_ATOMS: atom_id res chain seq x y z
N MET A 1 3.35 12.50 -1.78
CA MET A 1 3.81 11.14 -2.14
C MET A 1 5.30 11.05 -1.80
N SER A 2 5.82 9.88 -1.43
CA SER A 2 7.25 9.70 -1.11
C SER A 2 8.13 9.51 -2.35
N GLY A 3 7.56 9.06 -3.47
CA GLY A 3 8.34 8.60 -4.63
C GLY A 3 9.08 7.29 -4.36
N CYS A 4 8.52 6.43 -3.50
CA CYS A 4 9.18 5.21 -3.00
C CYS A 4 10.50 5.45 -2.26
N ASN A 5 10.72 6.69 -1.79
CA ASN A 5 11.82 6.99 -0.88
C ASN A 5 11.52 6.36 0.49
N ASP A 6 12.30 5.35 0.86
CA ASP A 6 12.21 4.57 2.09
C ASP A 6 12.99 5.17 3.26
N THR A 7 13.59 6.36 3.07
CA THR A 7 14.23 7.09 4.17
C THR A 7 13.18 7.43 5.24
N ALA A 8 13.58 7.30 6.51
CA ALA A 8 12.76 7.56 7.68
C ALA A 8 12.45 9.06 7.90
N ILE A 9 11.72 9.69 6.97
CA ILE A 9 11.43 11.13 6.97
C ILE A 9 9.94 11.36 7.25
N CYS A 10 9.68 12.25 8.21
CA CYS A 10 8.37 12.83 8.44
C CYS A 10 8.27 14.22 7.82
N VAL A 11 7.25 14.45 7.00
CA VAL A 11 6.94 15.75 6.41
C VAL A 11 5.51 16.10 6.75
N ASN A 12 5.30 17.22 7.44
CA ASN A 12 3.97 17.69 7.87
C ASN A 12 3.15 16.62 8.63
N GLY A 13 3.80 15.87 9.53
CA GLY A 13 3.14 14.82 10.34
C GLY A 13 2.87 13.50 9.61
N ALA A 14 3.23 13.37 8.33
CA ALA A 14 3.14 12.13 7.56
C ALA A 14 4.54 11.52 7.34
N CYS A 15 4.70 10.26 7.72
CA CYS A 15 6.00 9.61 7.86
C CYS A 15 6.18 8.39 6.94
N GLY A 16 7.44 8.07 6.66
CA GLY A 16 7.86 6.87 5.94
C GLY A 16 7.47 6.81 4.46
N ILE A 17 7.74 5.66 3.86
CA ILE A 17 7.52 5.41 2.43
C ILE A 17 6.05 5.56 2.03
N PHE A 18 5.11 5.29 2.94
CA PHE A 18 3.68 5.37 2.66
C PHE A 18 3.02 6.68 3.09
N ARG A 19 3.77 7.61 3.70
CA ARG A 19 3.25 8.90 4.21
C ARG A 19 2.05 8.71 5.15
N ILE A 20 2.23 7.86 6.16
CA ILE A 20 1.20 7.53 7.17
C ILE A 20 1.21 8.61 8.26
N THR A 21 0.04 9.07 8.67
CA THR A 21 -0.14 9.97 9.82
C THR A 21 -0.45 9.18 11.09
N GLU A 22 -0.27 9.80 12.26
CA GLU A 22 -0.53 9.13 13.53
C GLU A 22 -1.98 8.65 13.65
N GLY A 23 -2.96 9.47 13.26
CA GLY A 23 -4.38 9.07 13.26
C GLY A 23 -4.66 7.87 12.36
N TYR A 24 -4.02 7.79 11.19
CA TYR A 24 -4.13 6.63 10.30
C TYR A 24 -3.56 5.37 10.97
N TRP A 25 -2.38 5.49 11.61
CA TRP A 25 -1.77 4.39 12.36
C TRP A 25 -2.63 3.92 13.54
N VAL A 26 -3.28 4.85 14.26
CA VAL A 26 -4.23 4.54 15.33
C VAL A 26 -5.40 3.74 14.80
N GLU A 27 -6.02 4.19 13.71
CA GLU A 27 -7.15 3.50 13.10
C GLU A 27 -6.75 2.13 12.53
N GLY A 28 -5.52 2.00 12.03
CA GLY A 28 -4.90 0.75 11.58
C GLY A 28 -4.45 -0.20 12.70
N GLY A 29 -4.80 0.06 13.96
CA GLY A 29 -4.59 -0.87 15.07
C GLY A 29 -3.32 -0.63 15.90
N LYS A 30 -2.63 0.51 15.70
CA LYS A 30 -1.43 0.90 16.44
C LYS A 30 -0.30 -0.15 16.41
N LEU A 31 -0.04 -0.74 15.23
CA LEU A 31 1.00 -1.76 15.07
C LEU A 31 2.38 -1.24 15.49
N THR A 32 3.20 -2.11 16.06
CA THR A 32 4.54 -1.78 16.55
C THR A 32 5.58 -2.74 16.02
N LEU A 33 6.85 -2.37 16.19
CA LEU A 33 7.95 -3.31 16.03
C LEU A 33 7.96 -4.31 17.21
N PRO A 34 8.62 -5.48 17.05
CA PRO A 34 8.78 -6.44 18.13
C PRO A 34 9.37 -5.78 19.39
N ASN A 35 8.88 -6.20 20.56
CA ASN A 35 9.28 -5.68 21.87
C ASN A 35 8.98 -4.17 22.12
N GLU A 36 8.14 -3.55 21.29
CA GLU A 36 7.66 -2.18 21.52
C GLU A 36 6.15 -2.16 21.84
N THR A 37 5.78 -1.36 22.84
CA THR A 37 4.38 -1.16 23.22
C THR A 37 3.73 -0.04 22.39
N PRO A 38 2.44 -0.16 22.00
CA PRO A 38 1.68 0.92 21.36
C PRO A 38 1.59 2.22 22.18
N LEU A 39 1.88 2.17 23.48
CA LEU A 39 1.90 3.34 24.38
C LEU A 39 3.22 4.13 24.30
N SER A 40 4.25 3.60 23.62
CA SER A 40 5.52 4.29 23.41
C SER A 40 5.28 5.54 22.56
N LYS A 41 5.83 6.68 23.00
CA LYS A 41 5.83 7.92 22.22
C LYS A 41 6.54 7.78 20.86
N ARG A 42 7.33 6.72 20.68
CA ARG A 42 8.07 6.42 19.43
C ARG A 42 7.42 5.31 18.60
N ALA A 43 6.41 4.61 19.11
CA ALA A 43 5.78 3.47 18.43
C ALA A 43 5.32 3.80 17.01
N PHE A 44 4.59 4.92 16.87
CA PHE A 44 4.15 5.43 15.57
C PHE A 44 5.33 5.61 14.61
N ILE A 45 6.31 6.44 14.98
CA ILE A 45 7.46 6.78 14.12
C ILE A 45 8.31 5.55 13.78
N ASN A 46 8.54 4.66 14.74
CA ASN A 46 9.33 3.45 14.53
C ASN A 46 8.64 2.50 13.54
N CYS A 47 7.33 2.27 13.71
CA CYS A 47 6.58 1.37 12.83
C CYS A 47 6.46 1.93 11.42
N VAL A 48 5.98 3.17 11.25
CA VAL A 48 5.64 3.68 9.91
C VAL A 48 6.85 4.01 9.04
N ASN A 49 8.05 4.08 9.63
CA ASN A 49 9.32 4.18 8.89
C ASN A 49 9.96 2.81 8.61
N GLN A 50 9.42 1.71 9.14
CA GLN A 50 9.85 0.36 8.80
C GLN A 50 8.91 -0.19 7.70
N PRO A 51 9.41 -0.60 6.52
CA PRO A 51 8.56 -0.92 5.36
C PRO A 51 7.45 -1.95 5.60
N LEU A 52 7.75 -3.05 6.30
CA LEU A 52 6.78 -4.10 6.60
C LEU A 52 5.75 -3.66 7.64
N CYS A 53 6.17 -2.99 8.72
CA CYS A 53 5.25 -2.50 9.75
C CYS A 53 4.31 -1.42 9.17
N ALA A 54 4.84 -0.55 8.32
CA ALA A 54 4.07 0.45 7.60
C ALA A 54 3.08 -0.19 6.61
N ALA A 55 3.50 -1.19 5.83
CA ALA A 55 2.62 -1.93 4.92
C ALA A 55 1.52 -2.69 5.68
N ASN A 56 1.86 -3.31 6.82
CA ASN A 56 0.89 -4.00 7.66
C ASN A 56 -0.10 -3.03 8.31
N THR A 57 0.33 -1.81 8.64
CA THR A 57 -0.56 -0.75 9.15
C THR A 57 -1.59 -0.37 8.09
N ILE A 58 -1.18 -0.22 6.83
CA ILE A 58 -2.08 0.03 5.71
C ILE A 58 -3.05 -1.14 5.51
N GLN A 59 -2.55 -2.38 5.46
CA GLN A 59 -3.41 -3.55 5.29
C GLN A 59 -4.45 -3.67 6.41
N SER A 60 -4.06 -3.40 7.66
CA SER A 60 -4.98 -3.40 8.80
C SER A 60 -6.02 -2.28 8.69
N TYR A 61 -5.62 -1.09 8.24
CA TYR A 61 -6.55 0.00 7.95
C TYR A 61 -7.55 -0.37 6.85
N MET A 62 -7.08 -0.97 5.75
CA MET A 62 -7.94 -1.41 4.64
C MET A 62 -8.88 -2.55 5.07
N TYR A 63 -8.40 -3.49 5.89
CA TYR A 63 -9.25 -4.54 6.44
C TYR A 63 -10.39 -3.96 7.30
N LYS A 64 -10.09 -2.94 8.11
CA LYS A 64 -11.07 -2.31 9.01
C LYS A 64 -12.04 -1.35 8.28
N HIS A 65 -11.58 -0.67 7.24
CA HIS A 65 -12.30 0.43 6.60
C HIS A 65 -12.61 0.23 5.12
N GLY A 66 -12.32 -0.96 4.57
CA GLY A 66 -12.61 -1.33 3.19
C GLY A 66 -14.07 -1.08 2.87
N GLN A 67 -14.31 -0.28 1.84
CA GLN A 67 -15.63 0.12 1.38
C GLN A 67 -15.52 0.58 -0.08
N ASP A 68 -16.60 0.48 -0.82
CA ASP A 68 -16.71 1.01 -2.17
C ASP A 68 -16.73 2.54 -2.12
N CYS A 69 -15.64 3.14 -2.57
CA CYS A 69 -15.38 4.57 -2.56
C CYS A 69 -15.66 5.23 -3.92
N ASN A 70 -15.63 4.48 -5.01
CA ASN A 70 -15.86 5.01 -6.36
C ASN A 70 -17.28 4.74 -6.89
N GLY A 71 -18.08 3.92 -6.20
CA GLY A 71 -19.47 3.59 -6.52
C GLY A 71 -19.63 2.55 -7.61
N ASP A 72 -18.66 1.65 -7.81
CA ASP A 72 -18.69 0.61 -8.85
C ASP A 72 -19.10 -0.79 -8.35
N ASP A 73 -19.57 -0.89 -7.10
CA ASP A 73 -19.98 -2.12 -6.41
C ASP A 73 -18.83 -3.14 -6.17
N HIS A 74 -17.58 -2.74 -6.40
CA HIS A 74 -16.39 -3.52 -6.06
C HIS A 74 -15.58 -2.82 -4.96
N ILE A 75 -14.76 -3.62 -4.25
CA ILE A 75 -13.76 -3.08 -3.32
C ILE A 75 -12.40 -3.54 -3.82
N ASP A 76 -11.66 -2.63 -4.44
CA ASP A 76 -10.41 -2.95 -5.10
C ASP A 76 -9.29 -1.91 -4.84
N CYS A 77 -8.25 -1.95 -5.66
CA CYS A 77 -7.11 -1.04 -5.57
C CYS A 77 -7.52 0.44 -5.69
N LEU A 78 -8.52 0.77 -6.50
CA LEU A 78 -9.02 2.14 -6.66
C LEU A 78 -9.60 2.66 -5.34
N ASP A 79 -10.38 1.83 -4.65
CA ASP A 79 -10.95 2.18 -3.34
C ASP A 79 -9.89 2.31 -2.27
N PHE A 80 -8.93 1.37 -2.22
CA PHE A 80 -7.83 1.44 -1.28
C PHE A 80 -6.92 2.65 -1.53
N GLY A 81 -6.75 3.05 -2.80
CA GLY A 81 -6.06 4.29 -3.16
C GLY A 81 -6.78 5.52 -2.61
N ALA A 82 -8.11 5.57 -2.74
CA ALA A 82 -8.93 6.65 -2.21
C ALA A 82 -8.97 6.68 -0.68
N LEU A 83 -9.15 5.51 -0.04
CA LEU A 83 -9.10 5.33 1.41
C LEU A 83 -7.77 5.78 2.00
N HIS A 84 -6.64 5.39 1.38
CA HIS A 84 -5.31 5.82 1.84
C HIS A 84 -5.16 7.33 1.78
N LYS A 85 -5.70 7.96 0.73
CA LYS A 85 -5.47 9.37 0.45
C LYS A 85 -6.40 10.31 1.22
N LEU A 86 -7.67 9.94 1.35
CA LEU A 86 -8.73 10.79 1.88
C LEU A 86 -9.24 10.33 3.27
N GLY A 87 -8.94 9.08 3.64
CA GLY A 87 -9.46 8.45 4.85
C GLY A 87 -10.88 7.90 4.67
N ASN A 88 -11.28 7.01 5.58
CA ASN A 88 -12.55 6.29 5.56
C ASN A 88 -13.81 7.17 5.51
N LEU A 89 -13.81 8.34 6.15
CA LEU A 89 -15.00 9.22 6.18
C LEU A 89 -15.19 10.03 4.88
N LYS A 90 -14.15 10.18 4.06
CA LYS A 90 -14.15 11.08 2.90
C LYS A 90 -13.70 10.40 1.62
N CYS A 91 -13.66 9.07 1.58
CA CYS A 91 -13.06 8.36 0.45
C CYS A 91 -13.81 8.53 -0.88
N ARG A 92 -15.10 8.90 -0.82
CA ARG A 92 -15.91 9.30 -2.00
C ARG A 92 -15.64 10.74 -2.49
N GLY A 93 -14.72 11.44 -1.85
CA GLY A 93 -14.33 12.81 -2.23
C GLY A 93 -13.41 12.85 -3.45
N GLU A 94 -13.20 14.05 -3.98
CA GLU A 94 -12.28 14.24 -5.11
C GLU A 94 -10.83 14.03 -4.69
N LEU A 95 -10.12 13.16 -5.43
CA LEU A 95 -8.70 12.94 -5.22
C LEU A 95 -7.87 14.12 -5.76
N PRO A 96 -6.83 14.59 -5.04
CA PRO A 96 -5.93 15.59 -5.57
C PRO A 96 -5.32 15.15 -6.91
N TYR A 97 -5.41 16.01 -7.93
CA TYR A 97 -5.01 15.70 -9.31
C TYR A 97 -3.64 14.98 -9.42
N ILE A 98 -2.62 15.51 -8.74
CA ILE A 98 -1.27 14.94 -8.78
C ILE A 98 -1.22 13.52 -8.20
N PHE A 99 -1.98 13.25 -7.13
CA PHE A 99 -2.09 11.91 -6.57
C PHE A 99 -2.79 10.97 -7.55
N ALA A 100 -3.99 11.33 -8.03
CA ALA A 100 -4.78 10.50 -8.93
C ALA A 100 -4.02 10.16 -10.22
N LYS A 101 -3.34 11.16 -10.83
CA LYS A 101 -2.53 10.98 -12.03
C LYS A 101 -1.43 9.94 -11.84
N VAL A 102 -0.64 10.07 -10.77
CA VAL A 102 0.49 9.15 -10.51
C VAL A 102 -0.04 7.77 -10.13
N PHE A 103 -1.01 7.70 -9.22
CA PHE A 103 -1.60 6.46 -8.75
C PHE A 103 -2.18 5.63 -9.91
N ASN A 104 -3.06 6.22 -10.73
CA ASN A 104 -3.69 5.54 -11.86
C ASN A 104 -2.68 5.12 -12.93
N SER A 105 -1.60 5.90 -13.12
CA SER A 105 -0.53 5.51 -14.04
C SER A 105 0.22 4.26 -13.56
N CYS A 106 0.54 4.21 -12.27
CA CYS A 106 1.19 3.04 -11.65
C CYS A 106 0.28 1.81 -11.66
N LEU A 107 -1.00 1.96 -11.32
CA LEU A 107 -1.95 0.86 -11.28
C LEU A 107 -2.11 0.20 -12.66
N LYS A 108 -2.36 1.01 -13.70
CA LYS A 108 -2.39 0.54 -15.10
C LYS A 108 -1.10 -0.16 -15.51
N GLY A 109 0.05 0.30 -15.01
CA GLY A 109 1.34 -0.35 -15.24
C GLY A 109 1.41 -1.74 -14.61
N LYS A 110 0.88 -1.91 -13.41
CA LYS A 110 0.86 -3.20 -12.69
C LYS A 110 -0.12 -4.19 -13.29
N GLU A 111 -1.29 -3.74 -13.74
CA GLU A 111 -2.27 -4.56 -14.46
C GLU A 111 -1.66 -5.16 -15.74
N ARG A 112 -0.96 -4.34 -16.54
CA ARG A 112 -0.24 -4.83 -17.73
C ARG A 112 0.85 -5.85 -17.39
N GLN A 113 1.60 -5.63 -16.31
CA GLN A 113 2.62 -6.59 -15.85
C GLN A 113 1.98 -7.93 -15.43
N ALA A 114 0.85 -7.89 -14.73
CA ALA A 114 0.13 -9.09 -14.31
C ALA A 114 -0.40 -9.89 -15.51
N GLN A 115 -0.98 -9.21 -16.50
CA GLN A 115 -1.46 -9.83 -17.75
C GLN A 115 -0.32 -10.51 -18.53
N ASN A 116 0.84 -9.89 -18.60
CA ASN A 116 2.00 -10.46 -19.30
C ASN A 116 2.62 -11.66 -18.55
N ALA A 117 2.55 -11.67 -17.22
CA ALA A 117 3.06 -12.76 -16.38
C ALA A 117 2.17 -14.02 -16.46
N ASP A 118 0.85 -13.83 -16.59
CA ASP A 118 -0.10 -14.93 -16.79
C ASP A 118 0.05 -15.58 -18.18
N GLN A 119 0.64 -14.86 -19.14
CA GLN A 119 0.84 -15.31 -20.52
C GLN A 119 2.17 -16.04 -20.78
N THR A 120 3.08 -16.19 -19.81
CA THR A 120 4.31 -16.98 -20.00
C THR A 120 4.04 -18.49 -19.85
N PRO A 121 4.11 -19.30 -20.92
CA PRO A 121 3.92 -20.75 -20.81
C PRO A 121 5.15 -21.39 -20.16
N ASN A 122 4.93 -22.40 -19.31
CA ASN A 122 5.94 -23.35 -18.83
C ASN A 122 6.87 -23.81 -19.97
N GLN A 123 8.09 -23.26 -20.04
CA GLN A 123 9.17 -23.80 -20.87
C GLN A 123 10.17 -24.50 -19.95
N VAL A 124 9.76 -25.61 -19.34
CA VAL A 124 10.70 -26.65 -18.91
C VAL A 124 10.99 -27.50 -20.15
N LYS A 125 11.98 -27.10 -20.96
CA LYS A 125 12.54 -27.97 -21.99
C LYS A 125 13.36 -29.06 -21.32
N ILE A 126 12.75 -30.24 -21.19
CA ILE A 126 13.43 -31.52 -21.03
C ILE A 126 14.46 -31.62 -22.15
N LYS A 127 15.75 -31.64 -21.83
CA LYS A 127 16.78 -32.10 -22.77
C LYS A 127 16.95 -33.59 -22.54
N ASP A 128 16.37 -34.37 -23.45
CA ASP A 128 16.70 -35.77 -23.63
C ASP A 128 18.22 -35.90 -23.84
N GLN A 129 18.88 -36.63 -22.94
CA GLN A 129 20.21 -37.15 -23.18
C GLN A 129 20.06 -38.43 -24.01
N SER A 130 20.30 -38.31 -25.31
CA SER A 130 20.68 -39.45 -26.14
C SER A 130 22.08 -39.18 -26.67
N SER A 131 23.08 -39.73 -25.98
CA SER A 131 24.45 -39.85 -26.49
C SER A 131 24.71 -41.33 -26.74
N THR A 132 24.88 -41.64 -28.03
CA THR A 132 25.76 -42.71 -28.54
C THR A 132 27.12 -42.70 -27.87
#